data_AF-A0A9W5N8J1-F1
#
_entry.id   AF-A0A9W5N8J1-F1
#
_cell.length_a   1.000
_cell.length_b   1.000
_cell.length_c   1.000
_cell.angle_alpha   90.00
_cell.angle_beta   90.00
_cell.angle_gamma   90.00
#
_symmetry.space_group_name_H-M   'P 1'
#
loop_
_entity.id
_entity.type
_entity.pdbx_description
1 polymer ?
#
loop_
_entity_poly.entity_id
_entity_poly.type
_entity_poly.pdbx_seq_one_letter_code
_entity_poly.pdbx_strand_id
1 'polypeptide(L)' 'MSKQIAEAKILDANGTYFINGSIIPFYLNEDGDTYLVEEYEKGEPCEHLIKDLFADSVMVAVNPVGYENIGSAHN' A
#
# COMPACT_ATOMS: atom_id res chain seq x y z
N MET A 1 4.85 -17.69 4.68
CA MET A 1 4.13 -16.55 5.28
C MET A 1 4.97 -15.32 5.03
N SER A 2 4.54 -14.46 4.10
CA SER A 2 5.22 -13.19 3.85
C SER A 2 4.98 -12.28 5.05
N LYS A 3 6.07 -11.83 5.68
CA LYS A 3 5.98 -10.93 6.84
C LYS A 3 5.67 -9.52 6.33
N GLN A 4 4.62 -8.90 6.85
CA GLN A 4 4.38 -7.48 6.60
C GLN A 4 5.57 -6.68 7.15
N ILE A 5 6.14 -5.80 6.33
CA ILE A 5 7.29 -4.98 6.72
C ILE A 5 6.93 -3.51 6.89
N ALA A 6 5.83 -3.05 6.27
CA ALA A 6 5.39 -1.66 6.28
C ALA A 6 3.91 -1.55 5.91
N GLU A 7 3.44 -0.31 5.79
CA GLU A 7 2.13 0.06 5.23
C GLU A 7 2.34 1.11 4.14
N ALA A 8 1.63 0.98 3.02
CA ALA A 8 1.61 2.00 1.98
C ALA A 8 0.31 2.77 2.02
N LYS A 9 0.42 4.10 2.10
CA LYS A 9 -0.69 5.00 1.88
C LYS A 9 -0.74 5.38 0.40
N ILE A 10 -1.86 5.12 -0.27
CA ILE A 10 -2.09 5.62 -1.63
C ILE A 10 -2.30 7.14 -1.56
N LEU A 11 -1.41 7.91 -2.18
CA LEU A 11 -1.51 9.36 -2.26
C LEU A 11 -2.28 9.78 -3.51
N ASP A 12 -2.01 9.11 -4.63
CA ASP A 12 -2.70 9.30 -5.89
C ASP A 12 -2.77 7.97 -6.65
N ALA A 13 -3.99 7.51 -6.91
CA ALA A 13 -4.29 6.27 -7.62
C ALA A 13 -4.11 6.41 -9.14
N ASN A 14 -3.95 7.63 -9.68
CA ASN A 14 -3.77 7.87 -11.11
C ASN A 14 -4.76 7.10 -12.03
N GLY A 15 -6.05 7.08 -11.67
CA GLY A 15 -7.10 6.42 -12.47
C GLY A 15 -7.12 4.90 -12.41
N THR A 16 -6.30 4.28 -11.56
CA THR A 16 -6.40 2.85 -11.21
C THR A 16 -7.55 2.60 -10.23
N TYR A 17 -7.75 1.34 -9.83
CA TYR A 17 -8.80 0.92 -8.89
C TYR A 17 -8.49 1.21 -7.42
N PHE A 18 -7.27 1.68 -7.10
CA PHE A 18 -6.92 2.05 -5.73
C PHE A 18 -7.76 3.23 -5.24
N ILE A 19 -8.05 3.23 -3.94
CA ILE A 19 -8.75 4.35 -3.30
C ILE A 19 -7.70 5.30 -2.70
N ASN A 20 -7.76 6.57 -3.10
CA ASN A 20 -6.89 7.62 -2.54
C ASN A 20 -7.06 7.72 -1.02
N GLY A 21 -5.94 7.69 -0.30
CA GLY A 21 -5.89 7.73 1.16
C GLY A 21 -5.93 6.37 1.83
N SER A 22 -6.19 5.28 1.10
CA SER A 22 -6.16 3.91 1.64
C SER A 22 -4.78 3.55 2.16
N ILE A 23 -4.76 2.83 3.28
CA ILE A 23 -3.55 2.28 3.90
C ILE A 23 -3.58 0.77 3.65
N ILE A 24 -2.62 0.29 2.89
CA ILE A 24 -2.56 -1.08 2.40
C ILE A 24 -1.31 -1.77 2.96
N PRO A 25 -1.41 -3.02 3.45
CA PRO A 25 -0.24 -3.76 3.92
C PRO A 25 0.84 -3.92 2.84
N PHE A 26 2.09 -3.69 3.22
CA PHE A 26 3.27 -3.73 2.34
C PHE A 26 4.20 -4.88 2.75
N TYR A 27 4.60 -5.70 1.78
CA TYR A 27 5.36 -6.93 1.99
C TYR A 27 6.65 -6.94 1.16
N LEU A 28 7.57 -7.81 1.58
CA LEU A 28 8.80 -8.17 0.87
C LEU A 28 8.77 -9.68 0.63
N ASN A 29 8.94 -10.12 -0.62
CA ASN A 29 9.05 -11.54 -0.94
C ASN A 29 10.50 -12.05 -0.80
N GLU A 30 10.72 -13.35 -1.02
CA GLU A 30 12.04 -13.98 -0.89
C GLU A 30 13.05 -13.52 -1.96
N ASP A 31 12.55 -13.07 -3.13
CA ASP A 31 13.36 -12.51 -4.22
C ASP A 31 13.77 -11.05 -3.99
N GLY A 32 13.21 -10.39 -2.95
CA GLY A 32 13.47 -8.99 -2.63
C GLY A 32 12.58 -7.99 -3.37
N ASP A 33 11.57 -8.46 -4.11
CA ASP A 33 10.50 -7.60 -4.65
C ASP A 33 9.55 -7.16 -3.53
N THR A 34 9.06 -5.94 -3.67
CA THR A 34 8.07 -5.35 -2.77
C THR A 34 6.71 -5.29 -3.42
N TYR A 35 5.67 -5.53 -2.63
CA TYR A 35 4.30 -5.60 -3.13
C TYR A 35 3.26 -5.22 -2.08
N LEU A 36 2.11 -4.77 -2.55
CA LEU A 36 0.90 -4.51 -1.76
C LEU A 36 -0.05 -5.67 -1.88
N VAL A 37 -0.83 -5.92 -0.83
CA VAL A 37 -1.96 -6.85 -0.88
C VAL A 37 -3.23 -6.06 -0.58
N GLU A 38 -4.06 -5.87 -1.60
CA GLU A 38 -5.37 -5.22 -1.46
C GLU A 38 -6.48 -6.25 -1.60
N GLU A 39 -7.45 -6.23 -0.67
CA GLU A 39 -8.62 -7.10 -0.72
C GLU A 39 -9.83 -6.26 -1.15
N TYR A 40 -10.14 -6.25 -2.45
CA TYR A 40 -11.30 -5.54 -3.00
C TYR A 40 -12.61 -6.26 -2.66
N GLU A 41 -12.62 -7.57 -2.79
CA GLU A 41 -13.72 -8.45 -2.44
C GLU A 41 -13.27 -9.41 -1.35
N LYS A 42 -14.17 -9.64 -0.39
CA LYS A 42 -13.83 -10.41 0.81
C LYS A 42 -13.36 -11.82 0.42
N GLY A 43 -12.10 -12.14 0.76
CA GLY A 43 -11.47 -13.42 0.45
C GLY A 43 -10.77 -13.50 -0.90
N GLU A 44 -10.70 -12.41 -1.67
CA GLU A 44 -9.95 -12.31 -2.92
C GLU A 44 -8.86 -11.23 -2.83
N PRO A 45 -7.76 -11.51 -2.11
CA PRO A 45 -6.61 -10.60 -2.05
C PRO A 45 -5.90 -10.55 -3.41
N CYS A 46 -5.61 -9.35 -3.87
CA CYS A 46 -4.84 -9.08 -5.08
C CYS A 46 -3.46 -8.53 -4.71
N GLU A 47 -2.41 -9.11 -5.28
CA GLU A 47 -1.04 -8.66 -5.08
C GLU A 47 -0.65 -7.67 -6.19
N HIS A 48 -0.10 -6.53 -5.78
CA HIS A 48 0.36 -5.49 -6.70
C HIS A 48 1.82 -5.17 -6.44
N LEU A 49 2.70 -5.42 -7.42
CA LEU A 49 4.12 -5.10 -7.30
C LEU A 49 4.32 -3.59 -7.31
N ILE A 50 5.17 -3.09 -6.41
CA ILE A 50 5.43 -1.64 -6.29
C ILE A 50 6.01 -1.04 -7.56
N LYS A 51 6.86 -1.81 -8.26
CA LYS A 51 7.43 -1.38 -9.55
C LYS A 51 6.37 -1.12 -10.61
N ASP A 52 5.29 -1.89 -10.61
CA ASP A 52 4.20 -1.75 -11.58
C ASP A 52 3.34 -0.54 -11.22
N LEU A 53 3.08 -0.31 -9.92
CA LEU A 53 2.40 0.90 -9.43
C LEU A 53 3.11 2.18 -9.87
N PHE A 54 4.45 2.20 -9.76
CA PHE A 54 5.23 3.35 -10.22
C PHE A 54 5.23 3.51 -11.74
N ALA A 55 5.18 2.41 -12.51
CA ALA A 55 5.00 2.47 -13.95
C ALA A 55 3.63 3.07 -14.33
N ASP A 56 2.61 2.76 -13.55
CA ASP A 56 1.25 3.32 -13.68
C ASP A 56 1.12 4.72 -13.07
N SER A 57 2.22 5.36 -12.65
CA SER A 57 2.25 6.67 -11.99
C SER A 57 1.38 6.78 -10.73
N VAL A 58 1.13 5.67 -10.06
CA VAL A 58 0.49 5.63 -8.74
C VAL A 58 1.49 6.14 -7.71
N MET A 59 1.08 7.11 -6.90
CA MET A 59 1.91 7.67 -5.84
C MET A 59 1.59 7.00 -4.51
N VAL A 60 2.61 6.47 -3.83
CA VAL A 60 2.47 5.83 -2.52
C VAL A 60 3.45 6.39 -1.50
N ALA A 61 3.04 6.48 -0.24
CA ALA A 61 3.90 6.77 0.90
C ALA A 61 4.04 5.52 1.78
N VAL A 62 5.27 5.02 1.94
CA VAL A 62 5.56 3.86 2.78
C VAL A 62 5.89 4.30 4.20
N ASN A 63 5.17 3.75 5.18
CA ASN A 63 5.29 4.07 6.60
C ASN A 63 5.47 2.79 7.43
N PRO A 64 6.05 2.88 8.65
CA PRO A 64 6.06 1.76 9.59
C PRO A 64 4.64 1.29 9.90
N VAL A 65 4.48 -0.01 10.18
CA VAL A 65 3.19 -0.58 10.57
C VAL A 65 2.65 0.11 11.82
N GLY A 66 1.39 0.58 11.76
CA GLY A 66 0.74 1.28 12.87
C GLY A 66 1.16 2.75 12.99
N TYR A 67 1.72 3.35 11.93
CA TYR A 67 1.99 4.77 11.88
C TYR A 67 0.66 5.55 11.79
N GLU A 68 0.04 5.79 12.94
CA GLU A 68 -1.04 6.77 13.05
C GLU A 68 -0.43 8.16 12.85
N ASN A 69 -1.00 8.92 11.91
CA ASN A 69 -0.62 10.30 11.69
C ASN A 69 -1.05 11.11 12.92
N ILE A 70 -0.20 11.17 13.95
CA ILE A 70 -0.39 11.98 15.18
C ILE A 70 -0.39 13.51 14.92
N GLY A 71 -0.65 13.92 13.67
CA GLY A 71 -0.57 15.29 13.18
C GLY A 71 -1.90 15.95 12.80
N SER A 72 -3.05 15.36 13.13
CA SER A 72 -4.36 16.05 13.06
C SER A 72 -4.97 16.19 14.45
N ALA A 73 -4.22 16.78 15.39
CA ALA A 73 -4.82 17.49 16.50
C ALA A 73 -5.45 18.77 15.93
N HIS A 74 -6.69 18.66 15.43
CA HIS A 74 -7.57 19.79 15.18
C HIS A 74 -8.05 20.31 16.55
N ASN A 75 -7.66 21.55 16.87
CA ASN A 75 -8.15 22.46 17.93
C ASN A 75 -8.08 21.99 19.40
#